data_AF-A0A543ASK7-F1
#
_entry.id   AF-A0A543ASK7-F1
#
_cell.length_a   1.000
_cell.length_b   1.000
_cell.length_c   1.000
_cell.angle_alpha   90.00
_cell.angle_beta   90.00
_cell.angle_gamma   90.00
#
_symmetry.space_group_name_H-M   'P 1'
#
loop_
_entity.id
_entity.type
_entity.pdbx_description
1 polymer ?
#
loop_
_entity_poly.entity_id
_entity_poly.type
_entity_poly.pdbx_seq_one_letter_code
_entity_poly.pdbx_strand_id
1 'polypeptide(L)'
;MTVLETVLTLVGIPLAVILVVVGLVYGTGGDRNKRYRPGREYDFAPVWFLARPDDVSVAGAADYVNHTESASTLKALESTESAPRAGVKGGASGNW
;
A
#
# COMPACT_ATOMS: atom_id res chain seq x y z
N MET A 1 22.78 -43.78 -20.56
CA MET A 1 22.47 -42.75 -21.58
C MET A 1 21.49 -43.30 -22.60
N THR A 2 20.22 -43.36 -22.23
CA THR A 2 19.13 -43.61 -23.20
C THR A 2 18.58 -42.28 -23.73
N VAL A 3 17.89 -42.29 -24.88
CA VAL A 3 17.27 -41.08 -25.45
C VAL A 3 16.31 -40.42 -24.45
N LEU A 4 15.51 -41.23 -23.74
CA LEU A 4 14.60 -40.76 -22.70
C LEU A 4 15.34 -40.05 -21.56
N GLU A 5 16.44 -40.64 -21.09
CA GLU A 5 17.28 -40.12 -20.01
C GLU A 5 17.89 -38.76 -20.39
N THR A 6 18.37 -38.63 -21.63
CA THR A 6 18.89 -37.35 -22.16
C THR A 6 17.81 -36.27 -22.20
N VAL A 7 16.60 -36.61 -22.67
CA VAL A 7 15.49 -35.64 -22.78
C VAL A 7 15.01 -35.19 -21.39
N LEU A 8 14.83 -36.11 -20.44
CA LEU A 8 14.41 -35.75 -19.08
C LEU A 8 15.44 -34.87 -18.39
N THR A 9 16.73 -35.12 -18.61
CA THR A 9 17.80 -34.35 -17.98
C THR A 9 17.93 -32.96 -18.59
N LEU A 10 17.98 -32.86 -19.93
CA LEU A 10 18.24 -31.60 -20.63
C LEU A 10 17.01 -30.71 -20.77
N VAL A 11 15.80 -31.27 -20.74
CA VAL A 11 14.55 -30.52 -20.92
C VAL A 11 13.66 -30.62 -19.68
N GLY A 12 13.50 -31.82 -19.12
CA GLY A 12 12.62 -32.05 -17.97
C GLY A 12 13.05 -31.27 -16.73
N ILE A 13 14.34 -31.35 -16.35
CA ILE A 13 14.85 -30.63 -15.17
C ILE A 13 14.70 -29.11 -15.31
N PRO A 14 15.16 -28.45 -16.40
CA PRO A 14 14.96 -27.01 -16.55
C PRO A 14 13.48 -26.59 -16.51
N LEU A 15 12.60 -27.36 -17.16
CA LEU A 15 11.17 -27.05 -17.21
C LEU A 15 10.53 -27.22 -15.81
N ALA A 16 10.92 -28.24 -15.06
CA ALA A 16 10.50 -28.41 -13.67
C ALA A 16 10.95 -27.24 -12.79
N VAL A 17 12.20 -26.78 -12.92
CA VAL A 17 12.71 -25.60 -12.19
C VAL A 17 11.89 -24.36 -12.52
N ILE A 18 11.62 -24.10 -13.81
CA ILE A 18 10.80 -22.96 -14.24
C ILE A 18 9.40 -23.05 -13.63
N LEU A 19 8.76 -24.22 -13.66
CA LEU A 19 7.43 -24.41 -13.06
C LEU A 19 7.42 -24.17 -11.56
N VAL A 20 8.46 -24.61 -10.84
CA VAL A 20 8.59 -24.34 -9.40
C VAL A 20 8.72 -22.84 -9.15
N VAL A 21 9.58 -22.13 -9.89
CA VAL A 21 9.75 -20.68 -9.75
C VAL A 21 8.46 -19.93 -10.07
N VAL A 22 7.81 -20.27 -11.18
CA VAL A 22 6.51 -19.71 -11.57
C VAL A 22 5.46 -19.98 -10.48
N GLY A 23 5.39 -21.21 -9.97
CA GLY A 23 4.48 -21.57 -8.89
C GLY A 23 4.75 -20.77 -7.61
N LEU A 24 6.01 -20.53 -7.27
CA LEU A 24 6.38 -19.76 -6.08
C LEU A 24 6.08 -18.26 -6.25
N VAL A 25 6.35 -17.70 -7.42
CA VAL A 25 6.14 -16.27 -7.73
C VAL A 25 4.66 -15.93 -7.85
N TYR A 26 3.90 -16.76 -8.57
CA TYR A 26 2.51 -16.47 -8.90
C TYR A 26 1.51 -17.22 -8.03
N GLY A 27 1.92 -18.29 -7.34
CA GLY A 27 1.04 -19.09 -6.49
C GLY A 27 0.68 -18.40 -5.16
N THR A 28 1.49 -17.44 -4.70
CA THR A 28 1.22 -16.69 -3.46
C THR A 28 0.31 -15.48 -3.68
N GLY A 29 -0.57 -15.50 -4.68
CA GLY A 29 -1.54 -14.43 -5.00
C GLY A 29 -2.67 -14.26 -3.96
N GLY A 30 -2.33 -14.28 -2.67
CA GLY A 30 -3.23 -14.28 -1.53
C GLY A 30 -3.55 -12.89 -0.96
N ASP A 31 -2.74 -11.87 -1.19
CA ASP A 31 -3.12 -10.50 -0.84
C ASP A 31 -3.81 -9.83 -2.02
N ARG A 32 -5.04 -10.31 -2.26
CA ARG A 32 -6.02 -9.55 -3.04
C ARG A 32 -6.20 -8.22 -2.31
N ASN A 33 -5.59 -7.17 -2.84
CA ASN A 33 -5.68 -5.80 -2.35
C ASN A 33 -7.09 -5.57 -1.77
N LYS A 34 -7.17 -5.43 -0.44
CA LYS A 34 -8.45 -5.43 0.28
C LYS A 34 -9.30 -4.30 -0.29
N ARG A 35 -10.31 -4.65 -1.07
CA ARG A 35 -11.20 -3.67 -1.67
C ARG A 35 -12.27 -3.34 -0.64
N TYR A 36 -12.40 -2.05 -0.29
CA TYR A 36 -13.48 -1.61 0.56
C TYR A 36 -14.84 -2.00 -0.05
N ARG A 37 -15.77 -2.45 0.79
CA ARG A 37 -17.14 -2.78 0.41
C ARG A 37 -18.08 -1.84 1.17
N PRO A 38 -19.00 -1.14 0.50
CA PRO A 38 -20.01 -0.34 1.19
C PRO A 38 -20.78 -1.18 2.21
N GLY A 39 -21.06 -0.61 3.38
CA GLY A 39 -21.71 -1.29 4.51
C GLY A 39 -20.77 -2.10 5.41
N ARG A 40 -19.47 -2.13 5.12
CA ARG A 40 -18.44 -2.63 6.05
C ARG A 40 -17.81 -1.46 6.79
N GLU A 41 -17.30 -1.73 7.98
CA GLU A 41 -16.46 -0.76 8.70
C GLU A 41 -15.18 -0.48 7.90
N TYR A 42 -14.69 0.76 7.99
CA TYR A 42 -13.50 1.21 7.27
C TYR A 42 -12.26 1.01 8.16
N ASP A 43 -11.61 -0.14 7.98
CA ASP A 43 -10.40 -0.53 8.73
C ASP A 43 -9.09 -0.20 8.01
N PHE A 44 -9.15 0.66 6.98
CA PHE A 44 -7.98 1.02 6.19
C PHE A 44 -7.25 2.20 6.82
N ALA A 45 -5.93 2.25 6.62
CA ALA A 45 -5.16 3.43 6.99
C ALA A 45 -5.70 4.67 6.25
N PRO A 46 -5.78 5.84 6.92
CA PRO A 46 -6.23 7.06 6.27
C PRO A 46 -5.22 7.49 5.20
N VAL A 47 -5.70 7.76 3.98
CA VAL A 47 -4.86 8.16 2.85
C VAL A 47 -5.35 9.48 2.27
N TRP A 48 -4.43 10.43 2.08
CA TRP A 48 -4.67 11.66 1.31
C TRP A 48 -4.08 11.52 -0.08
N PHE A 49 -4.96 11.58 -1.09
CA PHE A 49 -4.54 11.61 -2.49
C PHE A 49 -4.30 13.06 -2.91
N LEU A 50 -3.03 13.39 -3.16
CA LEU A 50 -2.63 14.70 -3.64
C LEU A 50 -2.71 14.74 -5.17
N ALA A 51 -3.17 15.85 -5.73
CA ALA A 51 -3.26 16.03 -7.19
C ALA A 51 -1.88 16.03 -7.87
N ARG A 52 -0.84 16.49 -7.15
CA ARG A 52 0.56 16.48 -7.58
C ARG A 52 1.43 16.08 -6.40
N PRO A 53 1.69 14.79 -6.19
CA PRO A 53 2.44 14.32 -5.02
C PRO A 53 3.90 14.82 -5.06
N ASP A 54 4.50 14.95 -6.24
CA ASP A 54 5.91 15.38 -6.41
C ASP A 54 6.14 16.84 -6.04
N ASP A 55 5.10 17.68 -6.13
CA ASP A 55 5.15 19.11 -5.83
C ASP A 55 4.99 19.38 -4.31
N VAL A 56 4.76 18.34 -3.50
CA VAL A 56 4.47 18.46 -2.07
C VAL A 56 5.47 17.61 -1.27
N SER A 57 6.47 18.26 -0.66
CA SER A 57 7.25 17.64 0.40
C SER A 57 6.36 17.49 1.64
N VAL A 58 5.75 16.33 1.86
CA VAL A 58 4.94 16.12 3.06
C VAL A 58 5.86 15.88 4.26
N ALA A 59 6.42 16.96 4.80
CA ALA A 59 6.96 16.96 6.16
C ALA A 59 5.82 16.59 7.11
N GLY A 60 5.90 15.40 7.73
CA GLY A 60 4.92 14.88 8.68
C GLY A 60 4.01 13.75 8.20
N ALA A 61 4.02 13.36 6.90
CA ALA A 61 3.22 12.19 6.45
C ALA A 61 3.65 10.89 7.15
N ALA A 62 4.95 10.75 7.41
CA ALA A 62 5.50 9.59 8.11
C ALA A 62 5.13 9.58 9.61
N ASP A 63 4.96 10.75 10.23
CA ASP A 63 4.67 10.86 11.66
C ASP A 63 3.20 10.53 11.99
N TYR A 64 2.26 10.78 11.06
CA TYR A 64 0.85 10.43 11.24
C TYR A 64 0.59 8.91 11.26
N VAL A 65 1.38 8.11 10.51
CA VAL A 65 1.24 6.65 10.47
C VAL A 65 1.64 5.99 11.81
N ASN A 66 2.56 6.61 12.55
CA ASN A 66 3.03 6.09 13.84
C ASN A 66 2.13 6.45 15.03
N HIS A 67 1.16 7.35 14.87
CA HIS A 67 0.30 7.82 15.96
C HIS A 67 -1.04 7.06 16.12
N THR A 68 -1.37 6.13 15.22
CA THR A 68 -2.64 5.38 15.27
C THR A 68 -2.68 4.22 16.28
N GLU A 69 -1.55 3.80 16.87
CA GLU A 69 -1.54 2.75 17.90
C GLU A 69 -1.56 3.28 19.35
N SER A 70 -1.32 4.58 19.57
CA SER A 70 -1.30 5.17 20.93
C SER A 70 -2.43 6.18 21.09
N ALA A 71 -3.51 5.71 21.70
CA ALA A 71 -4.70 6.47 22.01
C ALA A 71 -4.42 7.78 22.77
N SER A 72 -5.27 8.77 22.50
CA SER A 72 -5.90 9.66 23.50
C SER A 72 -5.13 10.83 24.11
N THR A 73 -4.20 11.49 23.41
CA THR A 73 -3.87 12.90 23.67
C THR A 73 -3.12 13.52 22.48
N LEU A 74 -3.84 14.04 21.49
CA LEU A 74 -3.23 14.91 20.48
C LEU A 74 -3.00 16.28 21.10
N LYS A 75 -1.83 16.48 21.74
CA LYS A 75 -1.30 17.81 21.97
C LYS A 75 -0.89 18.35 20.60
N ALA A 76 -1.61 19.36 20.12
CA ALA A 76 -1.35 20.02 18.85
C ALA A 76 0.14 20.40 18.79
N LEU A 77 0.84 19.90 17.78
CA LEU A 77 2.21 20.31 17.49
C LEU A 77 2.16 21.79 17.10
N GLU A 78 2.65 22.67 17.98
CA GLU A 78 2.86 24.08 17.68
C GLU A 78 3.91 24.16 16.57
N SER A 79 3.41 24.31 15.35
CA SER A 79 4.19 24.49 14.14
C SER A 79 4.73 25.92 14.18
N THR A 80 6.01 26.05 14.54
CA THR A 80 6.73 27.32 14.51
C THR A 80 6.86 27.76 13.04
N GLU A 81 6.49 29.02 12.81
CA GLU A 81 6.70 29.82 11.58
C GLU A 81 5.78 29.59 10.35
N SER A 82 4.54 30.04 10.52
CA SER A 82 3.80 31.00 9.67
C SER A 82 4.25 31.22 8.20
N ALA A 83 3.97 30.26 7.31
CA ALA A 83 3.46 30.63 5.97
C ALA A 83 2.01 31.15 6.14
N PRO A 84 1.52 32.10 5.32
CA PRO A 84 0.16 32.62 5.48
C PRO A 84 -0.83 31.48 5.27
N ARG A 85 -1.36 30.92 6.36
CA ARG A 85 -2.44 29.95 6.31
C ARG A 85 -3.56 30.63 5.56
N ALA A 86 -3.89 30.12 4.37
CA ALA A 86 -5.12 30.49 3.70
C ALA A 86 -6.24 30.25 4.72
N GLY A 87 -6.85 31.32 5.22
CA GLY A 87 -7.93 31.23 6.20
C GLY A 87 -9.05 30.35 5.66
N VAL A 88 -9.86 29.77 6.55
CA VAL A 88 -10.97 28.87 6.18
C VAL A 88 -11.84 29.53 5.11
N LYS A 89 -11.91 28.93 3.92
CA LYS A 89 -12.66 29.48 2.78
C LYS A 89 -14.10 28.97 2.70
N GLY A 90 -14.42 27.82 3.29
CA GLY A 90 -15.75 27.22 3.28
C GLY A 90 -15.75 25.70 3.55
N GLY A 91 -16.90 25.05 3.39
CA GLY A 91 -17.08 23.59 3.54
C GLY A 91 -18.37 23.09 2.87
N ALA A 92 -18.39 21.80 2.51
CA ALA A 92 -19.55 21.12 1.94
C ALA A 92 -19.76 19.78 2.64
N SER A 93 -21.01 19.37 2.84
CA SER A 93 -21.38 18.11 3.50
C SER A 93 -22.59 17.46 2.84
N GLY A 94 -22.69 16.14 2.94
CA GLY A 94 -23.85 15.36 2.50
C GLY A 94 -23.98 14.07 3.31
N ASN A 95 -25.16 13.45 3.27
CA ASN A 95 -25.40 12.09 3.76
C ASN A 95 -25.87 11.27 2.55
N TRP A 96 -25.28 10.09 2.38
CA TRP A 96 -25.62 9.13 1.33
C TRP A 96 -26.38 7.96 1.94
#